data_AF-A0A0N1L730-F1
#
_entry.id   AF-A0A0N1L730-F1
#
_cell.length_a   1.000
_cell.length_b   1.000
_cell.length_c   1.000
_cell.angle_alpha   90.00
_cell.angle_beta   90.00
_cell.angle_gamma   90.00
#
_symmetry.space_group_name_H-M   'P 1'
#
loop_
_entity.id
_entity.type
_entity.pdbx_description
1 polymer ?
#
loop_
_entity_poly.entity_id
_entity_poly.type
_entity_poly.pdbx_seq_one_letter_code
_entity_poly.pdbx_strand_id
1 'polypeptide(L)'
;MRKLVTVRQVDGVRKVDDYEVLVINGVEVGEYHSPRDLFHAGEYCVFVEAGVKLPAHPGRPWAPTERTEHVEIYPTGAFPEIFEEMMMLAHDHDGFTTEDYLQIRDTDFAQRLGVTEAA
;
A
#
# COMPACT_ATOMS: atom_id res chain seq x y z
N MET A 1 14.77 9.56 6.58
CA MET A 1 13.43 10.15 6.35
C MET A 1 12.42 9.02 6.41
N ARG A 2 11.25 9.26 7.01
CA ARG A 2 10.14 8.29 7.03
C ARG A 2 9.61 8.15 5.60
N LYS A 3 9.37 6.92 5.11
CA LYS A 3 8.73 6.68 3.81
C LYS A 3 7.22 6.78 4.00
N LEU A 4 6.53 7.60 3.22
CA LEU A 4 5.11 7.85 3.44
C LEU A 4 4.22 6.90 2.64
N VAL A 5 4.66 6.49 1.45
CA VAL A 5 3.91 5.55 0.61
C VAL A 5 4.85 4.47 0.11
N THR A 6 4.56 3.21 0.46
CA THR A 6 5.42 2.06 0.14
C THR A 6 4.61 0.91 -0.43
N VAL A 7 5.26 0.02 -1.16
CA VAL A 7 4.70 -1.29 -1.50
C VAL A 7 5.03 -2.26 -0.37
N ARG A 8 4.02 -2.99 0.10
CA ARG A 8 4.21 -4.04 1.12
C ARG A 8 3.52 -5.32 0.67
N GLN A 9 4.10 -6.46 1.06
CA GLN A 9 3.47 -7.76 0.89
C GLN A 9 2.48 -8.00 2.04
N VAL A 10 1.33 -8.58 1.73
CA VAL A 10 0.35 -9.06 2.69
C VAL A 10 0.79 -10.46 3.12
N ASP A 11 1.26 -10.60 4.36
CA ASP A 11 1.70 -11.90 4.91
C ASP A 11 0.50 -12.80 5.21
N GLY A 12 -0.64 -12.19 5.54
CA GLY A 12 -1.86 -12.89 5.92
C GLY A 12 -3.06 -11.97 6.05
N VAL A 13 -4.24 -12.57 6.06
CA VAL A 13 -5.51 -11.88 6.27
C VAL A 13 -6.28 -12.60 7.37
N ARG A 14 -6.71 -11.85 8.37
CA ARG A 14 -7.47 -12.36 9.52
C ARG A 14 -8.88 -11.82 9.51
N LYS A 15 -9.86 -12.71 9.54
CA LYS A 15 -11.28 -12.34 9.65
C LYS A 15 -11.59 -11.93 11.10
N VAL A 16 -12.18 -10.75 11.27
CA VAL A 16 -12.63 -10.21 12.55
C VAL A 16 -14.07 -9.73 12.38
N ASP A 17 -15.02 -10.48 12.95
CA ASP A 17 -16.45 -10.21 12.83
C ASP A 17 -16.90 -9.91 11.39
N ASP A 18 -17.17 -8.65 11.06
CA ASP A 18 -17.64 -8.18 9.76
C ASP A 18 -16.53 -7.63 8.84
N TYR A 19 -15.28 -7.52 9.30
CA TYR A 19 -14.16 -6.99 8.54
C TYR A 19 -12.93 -7.93 8.52
N GLU A 20 -11.91 -7.54 7.77
CA GLU A 20 -10.63 -8.23 7.71
C GLU A 20 -9.47 -7.33 8.15
N VAL A 21 -8.52 -7.91 8.89
CA VAL A 21 -7.27 -7.27 9.31
C VAL A 21 -6.12 -7.87 8.52
N LEU A 22 -5.24 -7.01 8.02
CA LEU A 22 -4.04 -7.44 7.28
C LEU A 22 -2.88 -7.69 8.23
N VAL A 23 -2.11 -8.74 7.97
CA VAL A 23 -0.80 -8.98 8.57
C VAL A 23 0.25 -8.51 7.58
N ILE A 24 1.09 -7.57 7.98
CA ILE A 24 2.14 -6.99 7.14
C ILE A 24 3.42 -6.89 7.96
N ASN A 25 4.53 -7.41 7.41
CA ASN A 25 5.80 -7.56 8.12
C ASN A 25 5.66 -8.30 9.47
N GLY A 26 4.77 -9.30 9.53
CA GLY A 26 4.47 -10.08 10.73
C GLY A 26 3.64 -9.34 11.78
N VAL A 27 3.12 -8.15 11.48
CA VAL A 27 2.35 -7.31 12.41
C VAL A 27 0.91 -7.18 11.92
N GLU A 28 -0.05 -7.40 12.82
CA GLU A 28 -1.47 -7.10 12.54
C GLU A 28 -1.67 -5.58 12.46
N VAL A 29 -2.16 -5.10 11.33
CA VAL A 29 -2.50 -3.69 11.13
C VAL A 29 -3.91 -3.44 11.63
N GLY A 30 -4.09 -3.48 12.95
CA GLY A 30 -5.40 -3.48 13.61
C GLY A 30 -6.21 -2.19 13.45
N GLU A 31 -5.59 -1.11 12.98
CA GLU A 31 -6.28 0.17 12.70
C GLU A 31 -6.92 0.24 11.31
N TYR A 32 -6.56 -0.69 10.41
CA TYR A 32 -7.13 -0.79 9.08
C TYR A 32 -8.15 -1.93 9.01
N HIS A 33 -9.40 -1.58 8.69
CA HIS A 33 -10.48 -2.54 8.52
C HIS A 33 -10.75 -2.73 7.03
N SER A 34 -10.25 -3.83 6.47
CA SER A 34 -10.41 -4.13 5.06
C SER A 34 -11.82 -4.65 4.74
N PRO A 35 -12.42 -4.25 3.61
CA PRO A 35 -13.52 -4.98 3.01
C PRO A 35 -13.13 -6.44 2.78
N ARG A 36 -14.09 -7.35 2.98
CA ARG A 36 -13.86 -8.79 2.79
C ARG A 36 -13.39 -9.11 1.37
N ASP A 37 -12.46 -10.05 1.28
CA ASP A 37 -11.93 -10.60 0.02
C ASP A 37 -11.26 -9.53 -0.88
N LEU A 38 -10.88 -8.37 -0.31
CA LEU A 38 -10.16 -7.33 -1.04
C LEU A 38 -8.67 -7.65 -1.21
N PHE A 39 -8.08 -8.32 -0.21
CA PHE A 39 -6.68 -8.73 -0.22
C PHE A 39 -6.55 -10.22 0.09
N HIS A 40 -5.48 -10.81 -0.42
CA HIS A 40 -5.09 -12.19 -0.16
C HIS A 40 -3.63 -12.26 0.30
N ALA A 41 -3.32 -13.27 1.10
CA ALA A 41 -1.94 -13.56 1.49
C ALA A 41 -1.06 -13.78 0.25
N GLY A 42 0.12 -13.15 0.23
CA GLY A 42 1.05 -13.16 -0.89
C GLY A 42 0.86 -12.00 -1.87
N GLU A 43 -0.27 -11.31 -1.86
CA GLU A 43 -0.49 -10.12 -2.68
C GLU A 43 0.31 -8.92 -2.18
N TYR A 44 0.45 -7.92 -3.05
CA TYR A 44 1.09 -6.65 -2.74
C TYR A 44 0.05 -5.55 -2.61
N CYS A 45 0.26 -4.67 -1.64
CA CYS A 45 -0.58 -3.50 -1.40
C CYS A 45 0.24 -2.21 -1.36
N VAL A 46 -0.42 -1.10 -1.65
CA VAL A 46 0.10 0.24 -1.40
C VAL A 46 -0.24 0.60 0.04
N PHE A 47 0.80 0.77 0.85
CA PHE A 47 0.71 1.15 2.25
C PHE A 47 1.05 2.61 2.42
N VAL A 48 0.09 3.40 2.90
CA VAL A 48 0.23 4.82 3.18
C VAL A 48 0.26 5.01 4.70
N GLU A 49 1.31 5.67 5.17
CA GLU A 49 1.52 5.94 6.59
C GLU A 49 0.45 6.88 7.19
N ALA A 50 0.18 6.71 8.49
CA ALA A 50 -0.69 7.62 9.24
C ALA A 50 -0.07 9.02 9.41
N GLY A 51 -0.91 10.03 9.55
CA GLY A 51 -0.49 11.43 9.75
C GLY A 51 -0.01 12.10 8.46
N VAL A 52 -0.52 11.68 7.30
CA VAL A 52 -0.19 12.28 6.00
C VAL A 52 -1.37 13.08 5.45
N LYS A 53 -1.05 14.01 4.54
CA LYS A 53 -2.03 14.69 3.71
C LYS A 53 -2.22 13.91 2.40
N LEU A 54 -3.47 13.58 2.09
CA LEU A 54 -3.86 12.95 0.83
C LEU A 54 -4.44 14.00 -0.13
N PRO A 55 -3.86 14.18 -1.33
CA PRO A 55 -4.36 15.15 -2.28
C PRO A 55 -5.62 14.64 -2.99
N ALA A 56 -6.37 15.58 -3.57
CA ALA A 56 -7.43 15.24 -4.50
C ALA A 56 -6.81 14.67 -5.79
N HIS A 57 -7.13 13.42 -6.09
CA HIS A 57 -6.60 12.74 -7.26
C HIS A 57 -7.73 12.00 -7.99
N PRO A 58 -8.04 12.39 -9.25
CA PRO A 58 -9.01 11.66 -10.06
C PRO A 58 -8.60 10.20 -10.19
N GLY A 59 -9.55 9.27 -9.98
CA GLY A 59 -9.33 7.84 -10.16
C GLY A 59 -8.61 7.13 -9.00
N ARG A 60 -8.31 7.81 -7.88
CA ARG A 60 -7.82 7.15 -6.66
C ARG A 60 -8.98 6.73 -5.75
N PRO A 61 -8.82 5.63 -5.00
CA PRO A 61 -9.82 5.17 -4.04
C PRO A 61 -9.89 6.01 -2.76
N TRP A 62 -8.89 6.88 -2.51
CA TRP A 62 -8.85 7.70 -1.31
C TRP A 62 -9.64 9.00 -1.43
N ALA A 63 -10.13 9.48 -0.28
CA ALA A 63 -10.70 10.82 -0.17
C ALA A 63 -9.59 11.85 0.14
N PRO A 64 -9.63 13.05 -0.47
CA PRO A 64 -8.73 14.13 -0.12
C PRO A 64 -8.84 14.44 1.38
N THR A 65 -7.72 14.45 2.08
CA THR A 65 -7.69 14.53 3.56
C THR A 65 -6.48 15.35 4.01
N GLU A 66 -6.67 16.28 4.94
CA GLU A 66 -5.57 17.11 5.46
C GLU A 66 -4.62 16.34 6.39
N ARG A 67 -5.14 15.34 7.11
CA ARG A 67 -4.36 14.44 7.97
C ARG A 67 -5.09 13.11 8.15
N THR A 68 -4.48 12.01 7.74
CA THR A 68 -5.00 10.66 8.04
C THR A 68 -4.85 10.35 9.52
N GLU A 69 -5.90 9.79 10.13
CA GLU A 69 -5.87 9.34 11.53
C GLU A 69 -5.14 8.00 11.66
N HIS A 70 -5.31 7.14 10.67
CA HIS A 70 -4.76 5.79 10.60
C HIS A 70 -3.96 5.58 9.32
N VAL A 71 -3.27 4.45 9.23
CA VAL A 71 -2.68 4.02 7.95
C VAL A 71 -3.78 3.70 6.96
N GLU A 72 -3.49 3.95 5.70
CA GLU A 72 -4.39 3.65 4.59
C GLU A 72 -3.76 2.59 3.70
N ILE A 73 -4.54 1.57 3.33
CA ILE A 73 -4.04 0.45 2.52
C ILE A 73 -4.94 0.25 1.31
N TYR A 74 -4.32 0.12 0.14
CA TYR A 74 -5.02 0.00 -1.13
C TYR A 74 -4.43 -1.10 -2.02
N PRO A 75 -5.23 -1.74 -2.88
CA PRO A 75 -4.71 -2.64 -3.91
C PRO A 75 -3.75 -1.90 -4.84
N THR A 76 -2.67 -2.55 -5.26
CA THR A 76 -1.71 -1.98 -6.23
C THR A 76 -2.36 -1.60 -7.56
N GLY A 77 -3.42 -2.32 -7.98
CA GLY A 77 -4.19 -2.00 -9.18
C GLY A 77 -4.86 -0.62 -9.16
N ALA A 78 -5.01 0.01 -7.99
CA ALA A 78 -5.49 1.38 -7.88
C ALA A 78 -4.40 2.44 -8.17
N PHE A 79 -3.16 2.02 -8.41
CA PHE A 79 -1.96 2.86 -8.58
C PHE A 79 -1.15 2.42 -9.81
N PRO A 80 -1.56 2.82 -11.03
CA PRO A 80 -0.91 2.40 -12.26
C PRO A 80 0.59 2.67 -12.30
N GLU A 81 1.08 3.77 -11.73
CA GLU A 81 2.50 4.12 -11.68
C GLU A 81 3.32 3.21 -10.76
N ILE A 82 2.70 2.65 -9.71
CA ILE A 82 3.33 1.66 -8.84
C ILE A 82 3.32 0.30 -9.54
N PHE A 83 2.18 -0.05 -10.12
CA PHE A 83 2.02 -1.30 -10.87
C PHE A 83 2.97 -1.38 -12.06
N GLU A 84 3.14 -0.29 -12.81
CA GLU A 84 4.10 -0.19 -13.92
C GLU A 84 5.54 -0.39 -13.43
N GLU A 85 5.93 0.21 -12.29
CA GLU A 85 7.27 0.00 -11.74
C GLU A 85 7.50 -1.43 -11.26
N MET A 86 6.47 -2.08 -10.68
CA MET A 86 6.52 -3.51 -10.38
C MET A 86 6.71 -4.37 -11.64
N MET A 87 5.96 -4.05 -12.70
CA MET A 87 6.06 -4.76 -13.99
C MET A 87 7.41 -4.54 -14.68
N MET A 88 7.99 -3.33 -14.57
CA MET A 88 9.32 -3.04 -15.10
C MET A 88 10.41 -3.83 -14.38
N LEU A 89 10.31 -4.01 -13.05
CA LEU A 89 11.25 -4.84 -12.30
C LEU A 89 11.13 -6.31 -12.71
N ALA A 90 9.90 -6.80 -12.86
CA ALA A 90 9.64 -8.18 -13.30
C ALA A 90 9.99 -8.42 -14.79
N HIS A 91 10.32 -7.40 -15.59
CA HIS A 91 10.47 -7.53 -17.04
C HIS A 91 11.51 -8.57 -17.46
N ASP A 92 12.59 -8.70 -16.69
CA ASP A 92 13.69 -9.63 -16.99
C ASP A 92 13.52 -11.00 -16.28
N HIS A 93 12.42 -11.18 -15.54
CA HIS A 93 12.12 -12.35 -14.72
C HIS A 93 10.83 -13.05 -15.15
N ASP A 94 10.67 -14.34 -14.83
CA ASP A 94 9.40 -15.07 -15.00
C ASP A 94 8.44 -14.73 -13.86
N GLY A 95 7.98 -13.48 -13.85
CA GLY A 95 7.11 -12.92 -12.81
C GLY A 95 7.85 -12.10 -11.74
N PHE A 96 7.07 -11.51 -10.84
CA PHE A 96 7.57 -10.63 -9.79
C PHE A 96 8.20 -11.45 -8.66
N THR A 97 9.51 -11.28 -8.47
CA THR A 97 10.30 -12.11 -7.54
C THR A 97 10.42 -11.48 -6.15
N THR A 98 10.98 -12.25 -5.21
CA THR A 98 11.34 -11.70 -3.89
C THR A 98 12.37 -10.57 -4.04
N GLU A 99 13.35 -10.69 -4.93
CA GLU A 99 14.38 -9.66 -5.14
C GLU A 99 13.78 -8.35 -5.64
N ASP A 100 12.85 -8.44 -6.60
CA ASP A 100 12.08 -7.29 -7.10
C ASP A 100 11.29 -6.61 -5.99
N TYR A 101 10.66 -7.41 -5.11
CA TYR A 101 10.00 -6.89 -3.92
C TYR A 101 10.98 -6.18 -2.99
N LEU A 102 12.15 -6.78 -2.71
CA LEU A 102 13.14 -6.16 -1.83
C LEU A 102 13.61 -4.80 -2.37
N GLN A 103 13.65 -4.64 -3.70
CA GLN A 103 14.00 -3.39 -4.35
C GLN A 103 12.86 -2.36 -4.23
N ILE A 104 11.62 -2.72 -4.59
CA ILE A 104 10.52 -1.75 -4.64
C ILE A 104 9.98 -1.36 -3.25
N ARG A 105 10.03 -2.27 -2.26
CA ARG A 105 9.58 -1.96 -0.89
C ARG A 105 10.35 -0.79 -0.28
N ASP A 106 11.56 -0.54 -0.81
CA ASP A 106 12.42 0.51 -0.34
C ASP A 106 12.18 1.87 -1.02
N THR A 107 11.33 1.92 -2.03
CA THR A 107 10.94 3.16 -2.72
C THR A 107 9.82 3.88 -1.95
N ASP A 108 10.01 5.18 -1.75
CA ASP A 108 8.93 6.06 -1.29
C ASP A 108 8.22 6.72 -2.47
N PHE A 109 6.93 6.42 -2.63
CA PHE A 109 6.10 6.91 -3.73
C PHE A 109 5.42 8.25 -3.42
N ALA A 110 5.61 8.80 -2.22
CA ALA A 110 4.88 9.98 -1.76
C ALA A 110 4.94 11.16 -2.73
N GLN A 111 6.15 11.48 -3.23
CA GLN A 111 6.35 12.60 -4.14
C GLN A 111 5.59 12.41 -5.46
N ARG A 112 5.57 11.19 -6.02
CA ARG A 112 4.85 10.88 -7.26
C ARG A 112 3.34 11.00 -7.08
N LEU A 113 2.86 10.71 -5.86
CA LEU A 113 1.46 10.73 -5.49
C LEU A 113 0.98 12.06 -4.90
N GLY A 114 1.87 13.03 -4.71
CA GLY A 114 1.57 14.29 -4.03
C GLY A 114 1.21 14.14 -2.55
N VAL A 115 1.59 13.03 -1.92
CA VAL A 115 1.40 12.77 -0.49
C VAL A 115 2.52 13.45 0.30
N THR A 116 2.16 14.17 1.36
CA THR A 116 3.12 14.87 2.23
C THR A 116 2.82 14.59 3.69
N GLU A 117 3.78 14.84 4.59
CA GLU A 117 3.49 14.86 6.03
C GLU A 117 2.43 15.93 6.33
N ALA A 118 1.51 15.61 7.25
CA ALA A 118 0.57 16.59 7.76
C ALA A 118 1.27 17.46 8.81
N ALA A 119 0.99 18.77 8.78
CA ALA A 119 1.50 19.73 9.75
C ALA A 119 0.92 19.50 11.16
#